data_AF-A0A357LHA7-F1
#
_entry.id   AF-A0A357LHA7-F1
#
_cell.length_a   1.000
_cell.length_b   1.000
_cell.length_c   1.000
_cell.angle_alpha   90.00
_cell.angle_beta   90.00
_cell.angle_gamma   90.00
#
_symmetry.space_group_name_H-M   'P 1'
#
loop_
_entity.id
_entity.type
_entity.pdbx_description
1 polymer ?
#
loop_
_entity_poly.entity_id
_entity_poly.type
_entity_poly.pdbx_seq_one_letter_code
_entity_poly.pdbx_strand_id
1 'polypeptide(L)'
;MALSDLYPIPDVDPVWSVPQGFEAAFDWRFDEGRAHMMHLYQKGKDMQWDALERIDWALELDSDNPMGVPDEMIGLYHTPFWAKMSEKERAAARRHVQAWTISQFMQGEQAAMICAAKIVQQVPDLDAKFYAATQVMDEARHVEAYKKFLEKLGLAYPMTKPLQTLVDQALRDQRWDMTYLAMQVVIEGLALAAFGNIREIARNKLTQQLNAFVMQDESR
;
A
#
# COMPACT_ATOMS: atom_id res chain seq x y z
N MET A 1 11.58 7.02 -17.35
CA MET A 1 12.13 7.51 -16.07
C MET A 1 11.76 6.47 -15.02
N ALA A 2 12.72 5.99 -14.24
CA ALA A 2 12.43 5.11 -13.12
C ALA A 2 11.84 5.94 -11.97
N LEU A 3 10.99 5.34 -11.13
CA LEU A 3 10.42 6.06 -9.98
C LEU A 3 11.52 6.51 -8.99
N SER A 4 12.60 5.74 -8.88
CA SER A 4 13.79 6.09 -8.10
C SER A 4 14.47 7.37 -8.55
N ASP A 5 14.31 7.78 -9.82
CA ASP A 5 14.85 9.04 -10.34
C ASP A 5 14.13 10.26 -9.70
N LEU A 6 12.97 10.04 -9.06
CA LEU A 6 12.21 11.06 -8.34
C LEU A 6 12.62 11.18 -6.85
N TYR A 7 13.55 10.34 -6.38
CA TYR A 7 13.96 10.37 -4.98
C TYR A 7 14.87 11.58 -4.70
N PRO A 8 14.57 12.41 -3.69
CA PRO A 8 15.43 13.53 -3.32
C PRO A 8 16.64 13.10 -2.48
N ILE A 9 16.78 11.80 -2.19
CA ILE A 9 17.84 11.21 -1.38
C ILE A 9 18.70 10.35 -2.31
N PRO A 10 20.01 10.61 -2.41
CA PRO A 10 20.91 9.83 -3.26
C PRO A 10 21.22 8.45 -2.66
N ASP A 11 21.85 7.58 -3.46
CA ASP A 11 22.45 6.31 -3.02
C ASP A 11 21.49 5.34 -2.31
N VAL A 12 20.21 5.37 -2.69
CA VAL A 12 19.22 4.38 -2.25
C VAL A 12 19.49 3.05 -2.95
N ASP A 13 19.64 1.98 -2.18
CA ASP A 13 19.77 0.62 -2.72
C ASP A 13 18.53 0.28 -3.57
N PRO A 14 18.70 -0.02 -4.87
CA PRO A 14 17.58 -0.34 -5.74
C PRO A 14 16.89 -1.67 -5.38
N VAL A 15 17.56 -2.56 -4.64
CA VAL A 15 17.04 -3.90 -4.34
C VAL A 15 17.31 -4.28 -2.90
N TRP A 16 16.24 -4.43 -2.13
CA TRP A 16 16.28 -5.07 -0.81
C TRP A 16 15.74 -6.49 -0.90
N SER A 17 16.46 -7.45 -0.32
CA SER A 17 16.04 -8.86 -0.26
C SER A 17 15.95 -9.36 1.17
N VAL A 18 14.97 -10.23 1.42
CA VAL A 18 14.76 -10.90 2.71
C VAL A 18 14.85 -12.42 2.46
N PRO A 19 15.86 -13.11 3.02
CA PRO A 19 15.97 -14.56 2.89
C PRO A 19 14.70 -15.27 3.36
N GLN A 20 14.24 -16.25 2.60
CA GLN A 20 13.05 -17.04 2.87
C GLN A 20 13.44 -18.50 3.18
N GLY A 21 12.77 -19.12 4.14
CA GLY A 21 12.93 -20.54 4.45
C GLY A 21 11.60 -21.15 4.86
N PHE A 22 10.96 -21.89 3.96
CA PHE A 22 9.68 -22.56 4.18
C PHE A 22 9.46 -23.67 3.14
N GLU A 23 8.53 -24.57 3.42
CA GLU A 23 8.08 -25.58 2.47
C GLU A 23 6.86 -25.10 1.68
N ALA A 24 6.82 -25.43 0.39
CA ALA A 24 5.60 -25.24 -0.41
C ALA A 24 4.64 -26.40 -0.14
N ALA A 25 3.44 -26.09 0.34
CA ALA A 25 2.40 -27.06 0.64
C ALA A 25 1.48 -27.27 -0.57
N PHE A 26 1.35 -28.52 -1.01
CA PHE A 26 0.36 -28.94 -2.00
C PHE A 26 -0.83 -29.57 -1.30
N ASP A 27 -2.04 -29.22 -1.74
CA ASP A 27 -3.28 -29.84 -1.27
C ASP A 27 -3.93 -30.61 -2.41
N TRP A 28 -3.89 -31.94 -2.32
CA TRP A 28 -4.43 -32.84 -3.34
C TRP A 28 -5.88 -33.25 -3.08
N ARG A 29 -6.51 -32.74 -2.02
CA ARG A 29 -7.90 -33.09 -1.69
C ARG A 29 -8.86 -32.58 -2.75
N PHE A 30 -8.60 -31.39 -3.29
CA PHE A 30 -9.46 -30.70 -4.27
C PHE A 30 -10.96 -30.79 -3.92
N ASP A 31 -11.28 -30.76 -2.62
CA ASP A 31 -12.65 -30.72 -2.15
C ASP A 31 -13.24 -29.31 -2.31
N GLU A 32 -14.52 -29.14 -1.97
CA GLU A 32 -15.20 -27.84 -2.11
C GLU A 32 -14.61 -26.74 -1.21
N GLY A 33 -13.72 -27.07 -0.27
CA GLY A 33 -13.17 -26.14 0.71
C GLY A 33 -14.23 -25.60 1.69
N ARG A 34 -13.83 -24.63 2.51
CA ARG A 34 -14.75 -23.93 3.42
C ARG A 34 -15.57 -22.93 2.61
N ALA A 35 -16.89 -23.06 2.68
CA ALA A 35 -17.84 -22.19 1.96
C ALA A 35 -17.56 -20.69 2.15
N HIS A 36 -17.16 -20.27 3.35
CA HIS A 36 -16.82 -18.87 3.64
C HIS A 36 -15.58 -18.39 2.86
N MET A 37 -14.51 -19.19 2.80
CA MET A 37 -13.30 -18.84 2.05
C MET A 37 -13.57 -18.78 0.54
N MET A 38 -14.35 -19.73 0.03
CA MET A 38 -14.76 -19.73 -1.37
C MET A 38 -15.66 -18.54 -1.73
N HIS A 39 -16.48 -18.08 -0.79
CA HIS A 39 -17.27 -16.86 -0.96
C HIS A 39 -16.39 -15.61 -1.06
N LEU A 40 -15.39 -15.48 -0.18
CA LEU A 40 -14.43 -14.37 -0.24
C LEU A 40 -13.62 -14.40 -1.55
N TYR A 41 -13.17 -15.57 -1.98
CA TYR A 41 -12.52 -15.75 -3.28
C TYR A 41 -13.42 -15.32 -4.45
N GLN A 42 -14.70 -15.72 -4.45
CA GLN A 42 -15.65 -15.33 -5.48
C GLN A 42 -15.88 -13.81 -5.49
N LYS A 43 -16.06 -13.20 -4.31
CA LYS A 43 -16.17 -11.75 -4.14
C LYS A 43 -14.90 -11.01 -4.61
N GLY A 44 -13.73 -11.59 -4.39
CA GLY A 44 -12.44 -11.12 -4.90
C GLY A 44 -12.42 -11.03 -6.42
N LYS A 45 -12.84 -12.10 -7.10
CA LYS A 45 -12.94 -12.16 -8.56
C LYS A 45 -13.96 -11.19 -9.13
N ASP A 46 -15.17 -11.15 -8.56
CA ASP A 46 -16.29 -10.39 -9.12
C ASP A 46 -16.07 -8.88 -9.07
N MET A 47 -15.28 -8.40 -8.11
CA MET A 47 -14.98 -6.98 -7.95
C MET A 47 -13.58 -6.58 -8.42
N GLN A 48 -12.93 -7.39 -9.28
CA GLN A 48 -11.69 -6.97 -9.93
C GLN A 48 -11.93 -5.71 -10.79
N TRP A 49 -10.91 -4.86 -10.87
CA TRP A 49 -10.93 -3.60 -11.63
C TRP A 49 -9.52 -3.25 -12.11
N ASP A 50 -9.40 -2.50 -13.20
CA ASP A 50 -8.13 -2.03 -13.77
C ASP A 50 -7.80 -0.63 -13.23
N ALA A 51 -6.60 -0.44 -12.65
CA ALA A 51 -6.25 0.83 -12.03
C ALA A 51 -6.02 1.99 -13.01
N LEU A 52 -5.58 1.69 -14.23
CA LEU A 52 -5.31 2.69 -15.25
C LEU A 52 -6.59 3.12 -15.98
N GLU A 53 -7.63 2.28 -16.00
CA GLU A 53 -8.92 2.60 -16.59
C GLU A 53 -9.94 3.16 -15.58
N ARG A 54 -9.97 2.62 -14.36
CA ARG A 54 -11.02 2.93 -13.37
C ARG A 54 -10.83 4.28 -12.67
N ILE A 55 -9.58 4.68 -12.43
CA ILE A 55 -9.23 5.95 -11.80
C ILE A 55 -9.11 7.03 -12.88
N ASP A 56 -9.72 8.19 -12.64
CA ASP A 56 -9.64 9.32 -13.57
C ASP A 56 -8.30 10.06 -13.42
N TRP A 57 -7.26 9.55 -14.08
CA TRP A 57 -5.92 10.12 -14.09
C TRP A 57 -5.81 11.48 -14.81
N ALA A 58 -6.86 11.93 -15.51
CA ALA A 58 -6.91 13.25 -16.13
C ALA A 58 -7.17 14.36 -15.10
N LEU A 59 -7.64 14.02 -13.90
CA LEU A 59 -7.77 14.96 -12.80
C LEU A 59 -6.40 15.52 -12.40
N GLU A 60 -6.33 16.83 -12.18
CA GLU A 60 -5.08 17.50 -11.83
C GLU A 60 -4.79 17.51 -10.33
N LEU A 61 -3.49 17.54 -10.01
CA LEU A 61 -2.98 17.76 -8.66
C LEU A 61 -2.64 19.23 -8.51
N ASP A 62 -3.00 19.81 -7.36
CA ASP A 62 -2.53 21.14 -6.98
C ASP A 62 -1.02 21.09 -6.69
N SER A 63 -0.26 22.09 -7.17
CA SER A 63 1.20 22.12 -7.02
C SER A 63 1.67 22.28 -5.57
N ASP A 64 0.86 22.96 -4.75
CA ASP A 64 1.17 23.39 -3.40
C ASP A 64 0.52 22.49 -2.35
N ASN A 65 -0.61 21.85 -2.71
CA ASN A 65 -1.29 20.87 -1.88
C ASN A 65 -1.92 19.73 -2.71
N PRO A 66 -1.13 18.79 -3.26
CA PRO A 66 -1.60 17.76 -4.20
C PRO A 66 -2.86 17.00 -3.77
N MET A 67 -2.91 16.58 -2.51
CA MET A 67 -4.01 15.81 -1.92
C MET A 67 -5.14 16.69 -1.36
N GLY A 68 -4.92 18.00 -1.25
CA GLY A 68 -5.87 18.93 -0.66
C GLY A 68 -6.16 18.65 0.81
N VAL A 69 -5.19 18.11 1.55
CA VAL A 69 -5.35 17.79 2.98
C VAL A 69 -5.08 19.02 3.86
N PRO A 70 -5.73 19.13 5.04
CA PRO A 70 -5.47 20.23 5.99
C PRO A 70 -4.05 20.20 6.55
N ASP A 71 -3.54 21.37 6.94
CA ASP A 71 -2.19 21.49 7.51
C ASP A 71 -2.06 20.77 8.84
N GLU A 72 -3.16 20.66 9.60
CA GLU A 72 -3.25 19.95 10.88
C GLU A 72 -2.74 18.50 10.81
N MET A 73 -2.77 17.89 9.62
CA MET A 73 -2.26 16.53 9.39
C MET A 73 -0.75 16.45 9.30
N ILE A 74 -0.08 17.58 9.13
CA ILE A 74 1.37 17.66 9.06
C ILE A 74 1.88 17.78 10.49
N GLY A 75 2.71 16.82 10.93
CA GLY A 75 3.25 16.79 12.29
C GLY A 75 4.04 18.04 12.71
N LEU A 76 4.41 18.90 11.75
CA LEU A 76 5.07 20.18 12.01
C LEU A 76 4.09 21.32 12.35
N TYR A 77 2.80 21.21 12.03
CA TYR A 77 1.84 22.32 12.03
C TYR A 77 1.81 23.14 13.33
N HIS A 78 1.74 22.47 14.48
CA HIS A 78 1.68 23.12 15.79
C HIS A 78 3.05 23.53 16.35
N THR A 79 4.12 23.40 15.58
CA THR A 79 5.47 23.74 16.03
C THR A 79 5.84 25.20 15.73
N PRO A 80 6.74 25.82 16.50
CA PRO A 80 7.27 27.15 16.18
C PRO A 80 7.99 27.23 14.83
N PHE A 81 8.42 26.09 14.28
CA PHE A 81 9.06 26.03 12.97
C PHE A 81 8.04 26.31 11.86
N TRP A 82 6.86 25.68 11.91
CA TRP A 82 5.79 25.92 10.94
C TRP A 82 5.25 27.35 10.99
N ALA A 83 5.14 27.91 12.19
CA ALA A 83 4.71 29.31 12.37
C ALA A 83 5.66 30.31 11.69
N LYS A 84 6.96 29.97 11.56
CA LYS A 84 7.98 30.80 10.91
C LYS A 84 8.10 30.56 9.41
N MET A 85 7.54 29.49 8.87
CA MET A 85 7.57 29.19 7.44
C MET A 85 6.72 30.19 6.66
N SER A 86 7.25 30.66 5.54
CA SER A 86 6.51 31.32 4.47
C SER A 86 5.52 30.36 3.80
N GLU A 87 4.55 30.89 3.06
CA GLU A 87 3.60 30.07 2.30
C GLU A 87 4.28 29.13 1.30
N LYS A 88 5.38 29.58 0.68
CA LYS A 88 6.18 28.73 -0.23
C LYS A 88 6.84 27.56 0.50
N GLU A 89 7.36 27.79 1.70
CA GLU A 89 7.95 26.72 2.52
C GLU A 89 6.88 25.75 3.03
N ARG A 90 5.69 26.24 3.39
CA ARG A 90 4.54 25.41 3.75
C ARG A 90 4.07 24.54 2.58
N ALA A 91 3.95 25.12 1.38
CA ALA A 91 3.62 24.39 0.15
C ALA A 91 4.64 23.28 -0.14
N ALA A 92 5.94 23.58 -0.03
CA ALA A 92 6.98 22.57 -0.18
C ALA A 92 6.83 21.45 0.88
N ALA A 93 6.64 21.81 2.16
CA ALA A 93 6.45 20.86 3.24
C ALA A 93 5.24 19.95 3.01
N ARG A 94 4.09 20.49 2.60
CA ARG A 94 2.90 19.72 2.20
C ARG A 94 3.24 18.70 1.14
N ARG A 95 3.83 19.14 0.02
CA ARG A 95 4.18 18.27 -1.11
C ARG A 95 5.11 17.14 -0.68
N HIS A 96 6.13 17.43 0.11
CA HIS A 96 7.08 16.43 0.60
C HIS A 96 6.42 15.42 1.55
N VAL A 97 5.60 15.87 2.50
CA VAL A 97 4.89 14.97 3.44
C VAL A 97 3.90 14.07 2.70
N GLN A 98 3.17 14.60 1.74
CA GLN A 98 2.21 13.85 0.94
C GLN A 98 2.92 12.82 0.06
N ALA A 99 3.97 13.21 -0.67
CA ALA A 99 4.79 12.31 -1.46
C ALA A 99 5.41 11.19 -0.61
N TRP A 100 5.92 11.54 0.57
CA TRP A 100 6.48 10.58 1.51
C TRP A 100 5.44 9.56 1.97
N THR A 101 4.24 10.03 2.35
CA THR A 101 3.13 9.18 2.82
C THR A 101 2.71 8.19 1.73
N ILE A 102 2.44 8.68 0.51
CA ILE A 102 2.03 7.83 -0.61
C ILE A 102 3.15 6.85 -1.01
N SER A 103 4.41 7.24 -0.88
CA SER A 103 5.53 6.32 -1.12
C SER A 103 5.50 5.16 -0.14
N GLN A 104 5.32 5.43 1.17
CA GLN A 104 5.26 4.38 2.18
C GLN A 104 4.09 3.42 1.93
N PHE A 105 2.95 3.92 1.46
CA PHE A 105 1.83 3.07 1.07
C PHE A 105 2.20 2.15 -0.08
N MET A 106 2.69 2.69 -1.20
CA MET A 106 3.14 1.88 -2.34
C MET A 106 4.11 0.76 -1.92
N GLN A 107 5.07 1.05 -1.04
CA GLN A 107 6.02 0.05 -0.53
C GLN A 107 5.39 -0.94 0.44
N GLY A 108 4.40 -0.50 1.22
CA GLY A 108 3.53 -1.34 2.02
C GLY A 108 2.77 -2.35 1.17
N GLU A 109 2.13 -1.89 0.08
CA GLU A 109 1.39 -2.77 -0.83
C GLU A 109 2.31 -3.79 -1.51
N GLN A 110 3.53 -3.38 -1.88
CA GLN A 110 4.50 -4.32 -2.42
C GLN A 110 4.88 -5.39 -1.39
N ALA A 111 5.02 -5.02 -0.11
CA ALA A 111 5.28 -5.98 0.95
C ALA A 111 4.08 -6.90 1.18
N ALA A 112 2.86 -6.36 1.15
CA ALA A 112 1.61 -7.12 1.28
C ALA A 112 1.47 -8.15 0.15
N MET A 113 1.74 -7.75 -1.09
CA MET A 113 1.79 -8.64 -2.26
C MET A 113 2.74 -9.82 -2.04
N ILE A 114 3.96 -9.56 -1.53
CA ILE A 114 4.96 -10.61 -1.27
C ILE A 114 4.52 -11.53 -0.13
N CYS A 115 3.95 -10.97 0.94
CA CYS A 115 3.39 -11.75 2.06
C CYS A 115 2.23 -12.64 1.60
N ALA A 116 1.29 -12.13 0.81
CA ALA A 116 0.20 -12.90 0.23
C ALA A 116 0.74 -14.05 -0.65
N ALA A 117 1.73 -13.78 -1.50
CA ALA A 117 2.35 -14.79 -2.36
C ALA A 117 3.09 -15.87 -1.55
N LYS A 118 3.69 -15.49 -0.41
CA LYS A 118 4.29 -16.42 0.55
C LYS A 118 3.22 -17.29 1.22
N ILE A 119 2.08 -16.71 1.61
CA ILE A 119 0.95 -17.45 2.19
C ILE A 119 0.39 -18.47 1.19
N VAL A 120 0.21 -18.10 -0.07
CA VAL A 120 -0.24 -19.01 -1.15
C VAL A 120 0.64 -20.26 -1.22
N GLN A 121 1.96 -20.12 -1.04
CA GLN A 121 2.88 -21.26 -1.08
C GLN A 121 2.73 -22.17 0.14
N GLN A 122 2.48 -21.64 1.33
CA GLN A 122 2.64 -22.37 2.59
C GLN A 122 1.33 -22.81 3.25
N VAL A 123 0.22 -22.08 3.06
CA VAL A 123 -1.03 -22.40 3.77
C VAL A 123 -1.52 -23.80 3.35
N PRO A 124 -1.86 -24.70 4.29
CA PRO A 124 -2.17 -26.10 3.94
C PRO A 124 -3.45 -26.29 3.14
N ASP A 125 -4.43 -25.41 3.33
CA ASP A 125 -5.76 -25.56 2.73
C ASP A 125 -5.86 -24.83 1.38
N LEU A 126 -6.35 -25.53 0.35
CA LEU A 126 -6.48 -24.98 -1.00
C LEU A 126 -7.39 -23.75 -1.09
N ASP A 127 -8.48 -23.71 -0.32
CA ASP A 127 -9.42 -22.59 -0.30
C ASP A 127 -8.78 -21.29 0.22
N ALA A 128 -7.92 -21.39 1.23
CA ALA A 128 -7.13 -20.27 1.72
C ALA A 128 -6.08 -19.82 0.69
N LYS A 129 -5.49 -20.75 -0.08
CA LYS A 129 -4.63 -20.39 -1.22
C LYS A 129 -5.39 -19.60 -2.28
N PHE A 130 -6.62 -19.98 -2.60
CA PHE A 130 -7.45 -19.23 -3.56
C PHE A 130 -7.74 -17.82 -3.09
N TYR A 131 -8.12 -17.65 -1.82
CA TYR A 131 -8.33 -16.32 -1.25
C TYR A 131 -7.04 -15.48 -1.19
N ALA A 132 -5.92 -16.06 -0.74
CA ALA A 132 -4.64 -15.35 -0.73
C ALA A 132 -4.16 -15.00 -2.15
N ALA A 133 -4.50 -15.80 -3.17
CA ALA A 133 -4.18 -15.48 -4.56
C ALA A 133 -4.94 -14.26 -5.09
N THR A 134 -6.17 -13.99 -4.63
CA THR A 134 -6.84 -12.73 -4.97
C THR A 134 -6.15 -11.54 -4.35
N GLN A 135 -5.63 -11.69 -3.12
CA GLN A 135 -4.86 -10.63 -2.46
C GLN A 135 -3.56 -10.30 -3.20
N VAL A 136 -2.83 -11.31 -3.70
CA VAL A 136 -1.64 -11.05 -4.55
C VAL A 136 -1.96 -10.13 -5.73
N MET A 137 -3.10 -10.36 -6.39
CA MET A 137 -3.53 -9.52 -7.51
C MET A 137 -3.96 -8.12 -7.06
N ASP A 138 -4.74 -8.03 -5.98
CA ASP A 138 -5.20 -6.76 -5.42
C ASP A 138 -4.00 -5.86 -5.07
N GLU A 139 -3.02 -6.39 -4.33
CA GLU A 139 -1.84 -5.63 -3.92
C GLU A 139 -0.92 -5.25 -5.07
N ALA A 140 -0.79 -6.12 -6.08
CA ALA A 140 -0.04 -5.79 -7.29
C ALA A 140 -0.61 -4.56 -7.99
N ARG A 141 -1.94 -4.47 -8.05
CA ARG A 141 -2.64 -3.32 -8.61
C ARG A 141 -2.59 -2.10 -7.70
N HIS A 142 -2.62 -2.25 -6.37
CA HIS A 142 -2.44 -1.12 -5.46
C HIS A 142 -1.06 -0.48 -5.65
N VAL A 143 -0.01 -1.30 -5.81
CA VAL A 143 1.33 -0.82 -6.18
C VAL A 143 1.31 -0.03 -7.49
N GLU A 144 0.62 -0.55 -8.52
CA GLU A 144 0.48 0.15 -9.81
C GLU A 144 -0.20 1.52 -9.66
N ALA A 145 -1.31 1.56 -8.93
CA ALA A 145 -2.09 2.77 -8.71
C ALA A 145 -1.28 3.84 -7.95
N TYR A 146 -0.63 3.47 -6.84
CA TYR A 146 0.20 4.42 -6.09
C TYR A 146 1.45 4.86 -6.85
N LYS A 147 2.08 3.95 -7.60
CA LYS A 147 3.19 4.31 -8.50
C LYS A 147 2.75 5.35 -9.51
N LYS A 148 1.60 5.16 -10.16
CA LYS A 148 1.05 6.12 -11.12
C LYS A 148 0.76 7.48 -10.49
N PHE A 149 0.25 7.50 -9.26
CA PHE A 149 0.03 8.73 -8.51
C PHE A 149 1.33 9.47 -8.20
N LEU A 150 2.39 8.75 -7.76
CA LEU A 150 3.72 9.34 -7.49
C LEU A 150 4.38 9.89 -8.75
N GLU A 151 4.25 9.21 -9.89
CA GLU A 151 4.68 9.73 -11.19
C GLU A 151 4.01 11.06 -11.52
N LYS A 152 2.69 11.18 -11.28
CA LYS A 152 1.96 12.44 -11.50
C LYS A 152 2.37 13.52 -10.50
N LEU A 153 2.65 13.16 -9.24
CA LEU A 153 3.15 14.09 -8.22
C LEU A 153 4.58 14.56 -8.51
N GLY A 154 5.40 13.73 -9.17
CA GLY A 154 6.77 14.04 -9.57
C GLY A 154 7.77 14.08 -8.41
N LEU A 155 7.45 13.39 -7.31
CA LEU A 155 8.31 13.26 -6.14
C LEU A 155 7.96 11.95 -5.43
N ALA A 156 8.97 11.19 -5.03
CA ALA A 156 8.79 9.95 -4.29
C ALA A 156 9.92 9.77 -3.25
N TYR A 157 9.75 8.82 -2.34
CA TYR A 157 10.70 8.51 -1.29
C TYR A 157 10.94 7.01 -1.16
N PRO A 158 12.12 6.58 -0.69
CA PRO A 158 12.35 5.17 -0.37
C PRO A 158 11.54 4.72 0.86
N MET A 159 11.44 3.41 1.02
CA MET A 159 10.87 2.78 2.21
C MET A 159 11.63 3.22 3.46
N THR A 160 10.89 3.61 4.50
CA THR A 160 11.49 4.03 5.76
C THR A 160 12.00 2.84 6.56
N LYS A 161 13.02 3.07 7.40
CA LYS A 161 13.59 2.00 8.23
C LYS A 161 12.56 1.31 9.14
N PRO A 162 11.62 2.01 9.81
CA PRO A 162 10.62 1.36 10.63
C PRO A 162 9.72 0.41 9.84
N LEU A 163 9.21 0.85 8.67
CA LEU A 163 8.38 0.00 7.81
C LEU A 163 9.19 -1.20 7.30
N GLN A 164 10.43 -0.98 6.86
CA GLN A 164 11.34 -2.05 6.45
C GLN A 164 11.56 -3.07 7.57
N THR A 165 11.71 -2.64 8.82
CA THR A 165 11.86 -3.55 9.98
C THR A 165 10.62 -4.39 10.23
N LEU A 166 9.42 -3.80 10.15
CA LEU A 166 8.17 -4.55 10.32
C LEU A 166 7.99 -5.60 9.23
N VAL A 167 8.26 -5.22 7.97
CA VAL A 167 8.18 -6.13 6.82
C VAL A 167 9.23 -7.23 6.90
N ASP A 168 10.47 -6.91 7.31
CA ASP A 168 11.53 -7.89 7.52
C ASP A 168 11.12 -8.95 8.55
N GLN A 169 10.52 -8.53 9.67
CA GLN A 169 10.03 -9.43 10.71
C GLN A 169 8.90 -10.33 10.21
N ALA A 170 7.92 -9.78 9.50
CA ALA A 170 6.81 -10.54 8.91
C ALA A 170 7.32 -11.59 7.90
N LEU A 171 8.24 -11.20 7.02
CA LEU A 171 8.76 -12.05 5.96
C LEU A 171 9.76 -13.10 6.47
N ARG A 172 10.47 -12.87 7.58
CA ARG A 172 11.42 -13.85 8.13
C ARG A 172 10.77 -14.98 8.92
N ASP A 173 9.58 -14.78 9.50
CA ASP A 173 8.92 -15.87 10.23
C ASP A 173 8.53 -16.99 9.25
N GLN A 174 8.90 -18.22 9.55
CA GLN A 174 8.70 -19.35 8.64
C GLN A 174 7.24 -19.81 8.60
N ARG A 175 6.41 -19.37 9.55
CA ARG A 175 5.02 -19.81 9.65
C ARG A 175 4.11 -18.87 8.87
N TRP A 176 3.23 -19.45 8.06
CA TRP A 176 2.28 -18.71 7.25
C TRP A 176 1.29 -17.90 8.10
N ASP A 177 0.89 -18.42 9.25
CA ASP A 177 -0.07 -17.80 10.17
C ASP A 177 0.50 -16.53 10.83
N MET A 178 1.79 -16.55 11.16
CA MET A 178 2.49 -15.36 11.65
C MET A 178 2.71 -14.31 10.58
N THR A 179 3.03 -14.75 9.35
CA THR A 179 3.11 -13.84 8.20
C THR A 179 1.76 -13.17 7.98
N TYR A 180 0.66 -13.94 8.03
CA TYR A 180 -0.70 -13.44 7.91
C TYR A 180 -1.04 -12.45 9.05
N LEU A 181 -0.77 -12.82 10.30
CA LEU A 181 -1.01 -11.94 11.45
C LEU A 181 -0.26 -10.61 11.31
N ALA A 182 1.03 -10.67 10.98
CA ALA A 182 1.86 -9.47 10.88
C ALA A 182 1.43 -8.56 9.72
N MET A 183 1.18 -9.12 8.53
CA MET A 183 0.79 -8.31 7.38
C MET A 183 -0.68 -7.90 7.45
N GLN A 184 -1.58 -8.88 7.45
CA GLN A 184 -3.00 -8.66 7.17
C GLN A 184 -3.77 -8.13 8.38
N VAL A 185 -3.33 -8.42 9.60
CA VAL A 185 -3.99 -7.92 10.81
C VAL A 185 -3.30 -6.66 11.34
N VAL A 186 -1.96 -6.64 11.38
CA VAL A 186 -1.22 -5.52 11.98
C VAL A 186 -0.90 -4.43 10.97
N ILE A 187 -0.15 -4.73 9.90
CA ILE A 187 0.33 -3.70 8.95
C ILE A 187 -0.84 -3.13 8.15
N GLU A 188 -1.63 -3.97 7.48
CA GLU A 188 -2.80 -3.56 6.71
C GLU A 188 -3.87 -2.93 7.60
N GLY A 189 -4.10 -3.46 8.82
CA GLY A 189 -5.03 -2.86 9.77
C GLY A 189 -4.66 -1.40 10.14
N LEU A 190 -3.37 -1.11 10.30
CA LEU A 190 -2.88 0.26 10.50
C LEU A 190 -2.96 1.10 9.22
N ALA A 191 -2.67 0.50 8.06
CA ALA A 191 -2.75 1.17 6.76
C ALA A 191 -4.19 1.59 6.43
N LEU A 192 -5.17 0.71 6.65
CA LEU A 192 -6.59 0.97 6.41
C LEU A 192 -7.12 2.16 7.21
N ALA A 193 -6.69 2.29 8.46
CA ALA A 193 -7.01 3.46 9.28
C ALA A 193 -6.41 4.75 8.68
N ALA A 194 -5.18 4.69 8.16
CA ALA A 194 -4.53 5.83 7.51
C ALA A 194 -5.20 6.19 6.18
N PHE A 195 -5.54 5.20 5.34
CA PHE A 195 -6.28 5.39 4.08
C PHE A 195 -7.65 6.02 4.31
N GLY A 196 -8.39 5.50 5.30
CA GLY A 196 -9.70 6.02 5.67
C GLY A 196 -9.65 7.49 6.07
N ASN A 197 -8.71 7.85 6.94
CA ASN A 197 -8.49 9.25 7.35
C ASN A 197 -8.18 10.14 6.14
N ILE A 198 -7.25 9.71 5.26
CA ILE A 198 -6.88 10.49 4.06
C ILE A 198 -8.06 10.66 3.13
N ARG A 199 -8.84 9.60 2.85
CA ARG A 199 -10.03 9.66 2.00
C ARG A 199 -11.05 10.68 2.50
N GLU A 200 -11.26 10.74 3.81
CA GLU A 200 -12.26 11.63 4.42
C GLU A 200 -11.85 13.09 4.39
N ILE A 201 -10.56 13.38 4.60
CA ILE A 201 -10.07 14.76 4.75
C ILE A 201 -9.51 15.35 3.45
N ALA A 202 -9.08 14.50 2.51
CA ALA A 202 -8.57 14.95 1.22
C ALA A 202 -9.67 15.70 0.45
N ARG A 203 -9.30 16.83 -0.15
CA ARG A 203 -10.19 17.63 -1.00
C ARG A 203 -9.93 17.42 -2.49
N ASN A 204 -8.80 16.77 -2.83
CA ASN A 204 -8.50 16.41 -4.21
C ASN A 204 -9.25 15.12 -4.61
N LYS A 205 -10.01 15.20 -5.71
CA LYS A 205 -10.83 14.07 -6.20
C LYS A 205 -10.01 12.86 -6.64
N LEU A 206 -8.83 13.06 -7.23
CA LEU A 206 -7.96 11.95 -7.64
C LEU A 206 -7.47 11.18 -6.41
N THR A 207 -7.04 11.90 -5.37
CA THR A 207 -6.65 11.28 -4.08
C THR A 207 -7.82 10.54 -3.44
N GLN A 208 -9.02 11.10 -3.46
CA GLN A 208 -10.22 10.43 -2.94
C GLN A 208 -10.53 9.15 -3.72
N GLN A 209 -10.49 9.18 -5.05
CA GLN A 209 -10.74 7.99 -5.89
C GLN A 209 -9.71 6.89 -5.62
N LEU A 210 -8.43 7.24 -5.62
CA LEU A 210 -7.34 6.29 -5.36
C LEU A 210 -7.54 5.54 -4.05
N ASN A 211 -7.72 6.27 -2.94
CA ASN A 211 -7.91 5.64 -1.63
C ASN A 211 -9.26 4.91 -1.54
N ALA A 212 -10.32 5.40 -2.19
CA ALA A 212 -11.62 4.74 -2.17
C ALA A 212 -11.59 3.37 -2.85
N PHE A 213 -10.88 3.23 -3.97
CA PHE A 213 -10.79 1.95 -4.67
C PHE A 213 -9.90 0.95 -3.94
N VAL A 214 -8.72 1.38 -3.44
CA VAL A 214 -7.89 0.52 -2.57
C VAL A 214 -8.71 0.03 -1.36
N MET A 215 -9.38 0.95 -0.64
CA MET A 215 -10.23 0.56 0.50
C MET A 215 -11.41 -0.35 0.14
N GLN A 216 -11.91 -0.28 -1.10
CA GLN A 216 -12.98 -1.18 -1.56
C GLN A 216 -12.48 -2.63 -1.55
N ASP A 217 -11.23 -2.85 -1.95
CA ASP A 217 -10.59 -4.16 -1.95
C ASP A 217 -10.27 -4.64 -0.53
N GLU A 218 -9.77 -3.74 0.34
CA GLU A 218 -9.46 -4.03 1.76
C GLU A 218 -10.67 -4.37 2.63
N SER A 219 -11.85 -3.87 2.25
CA SER A 219 -13.09 -4.06 3.03
C SER A 219 -13.76 -5.44 2.85
N ARG A 220 -13.03 -6.40 2.27
CA ARG A 220 -13.61 -7.65 1.79
C ARG A 220 -13.98 -8.67 2.85
#